data_AF-A0A7V2T6M4-F1
#
_entry.id   AF-A0A7V2T6M4-F1
#
_cell.length_a   1.000
_cell.length_b   1.000
_cell.length_c   1.000
_cell.angle_alpha   90.00
_cell.angle_beta   90.00
_cell.angle_gamma   90.00
#
_symmetry.space_group_name_H-M   'P 1'
#
loop_
_entity.id
_entity.type
_entity.pdbx_description
1 polymer ?
#
loop_
_entity_poly.entity_id
_entity_poly.type
_entity_poly.pdbx_seq_one_letter_code
_entity_poly.pdbx_strand_id
1 'polypeptide(L)'
;SPEPVPGSQFELPADLVVKALGFDPEDLGGLFGEPALELTRWGTIRIDWRTMATSLEGVFAGGDIVRGASLVVWGIRDGRDAAASIHDHLAARTAAEGRLALVS
;
A
#
# COMPACT_ATOMS: atom_id res chain seq x y z
N SER A 1 25.58 6.51 8.74
CA SER A 1 24.83 5.54 9.56
C SER A 1 25.20 5.74 11.02
N PRO A 2 24.36 5.34 11.98
CA PRO A 2 24.83 5.22 13.35
C PRO A 2 25.99 4.20 13.40
N GLU A 3 27.01 4.50 14.21
CA GLU A 3 28.18 3.65 14.42
C GLU A 3 28.18 3.11 15.86
N PRO A 4 28.32 1.79 16.05
CA PRO A 4 28.43 1.22 17.39
C PRO A 4 29.63 1.79 18.14
N VAL A 5 29.45 2.13 19.43
CA VAL A 5 30.56 2.57 20.28
C VAL A 5 31.31 1.36 20.81
N PRO A 6 32.61 1.19 20.51
CA PRO A 6 33.38 0.05 21.00
C PRO A 6 33.38 0.00 22.54
N GLY A 7 33.13 -1.19 23.09
CA GLY A 7 33.14 -1.42 24.54
C GLY A 7 31.90 -0.93 25.29
N SER A 8 30.88 -0.37 24.63
CA SER A 8 29.65 0.13 25.30
C SER A 8 28.57 -0.93 25.50
N GLN A 9 28.90 -2.21 25.31
CA GLN A 9 27.98 -3.33 25.43
C GLN A 9 27.69 -3.63 26.90
N PHE A 10 26.42 -3.91 27.22
CA PHE A 10 25.97 -4.20 28.57
C PHE A 10 24.88 -5.28 28.54
N GLU A 11 24.71 -5.95 29.67
CA GLU A 11 23.65 -6.93 29.87
C GLU A 11 22.56 -6.33 30.75
N LEU A 12 21.30 -6.57 30.40
CA LEU A 12 20.14 -6.15 31.17
C LEU A 12 19.31 -7.39 31.50
N PRO A 13 19.24 -7.81 32.79
CA PRO A 13 18.38 -8.92 33.19
C PRO A 13 16.91 -8.62 32.87
N ALA A 14 16.22 -9.57 32.24
CA ALA A 14 14.81 -9.45 31.90
C ALA A 14 14.11 -10.81 31.97
N ASP A 15 12.96 -10.84 32.65
CA ASP A 15 12.08 -12.03 32.68
C ASP A 15 11.21 -12.14 31.42
N LEU A 16 10.94 -11.00 30.76
CA LEU A 16 10.13 -10.89 29.55
C LEU A 16 10.68 -9.81 28.62
N VAL A 17 10.70 -10.10 27.32
CA VAL A 17 11.07 -9.16 26.26
C VAL A 17 9.94 -9.06 25.25
N VAL A 18 9.50 -7.83 24.96
CA VAL A 18 8.49 -7.53 23.93
C VAL A 18 9.15 -6.71 22.83
N LYS A 19 9.17 -7.23 21.60
CA LYS A 19 9.68 -6.50 20.44
C LYS A 19 8.60 -5.57 19.88
N ALA A 20 8.82 -4.26 19.94
CA ALA A 20 7.95 -3.24 19.38
C ALA A 20 8.66 -2.46 18.26
N LEU A 21 9.27 -3.19 17.32
CA LEU A 21 10.10 -2.63 16.25
C LEU A 21 9.29 -2.05 15.07
N GLY A 22 7.97 -2.25 15.08
CA GLY A 22 7.08 -1.93 13.96
C GLY A 22 6.80 -3.14 13.09
N PHE A 23 6.34 -2.87 11.87
CA PHE A 23 5.92 -3.88 10.89
C PHE A 23 6.41 -3.46 9.51
N ASP A 24 6.74 -4.46 8.69
CA ASP A 24 7.07 -4.32 7.28
C ASP A 24 5.97 -4.99 6.44
N PRO A 25 5.78 -4.59 5.17
CA PRO A 25 4.91 -5.33 4.26
C PRO A 25 5.45 -6.75 4.03
N GLU A 26 4.53 -7.70 3.90
CA GLU A 26 4.85 -9.07 3.48
C GLU A 26 5.37 -9.11 2.03
N ASP A 27 5.80 -10.29 1.56
CA ASP A 27 6.11 -10.50 0.14
C ASP A 27 4.83 -10.47 -0.72
N LEU A 28 4.32 -9.26 -0.98
CA LEU A 28 3.07 -9.05 -1.71
C LEU A 28 3.13 -9.61 -3.14
N GLY A 29 4.30 -9.57 -3.78
CA GLY A 29 4.49 -10.12 -5.12
C GLY A 29 4.32 -11.63 -5.13
N GLY A 30 4.96 -12.32 -4.18
CA GLY A 30 4.81 -13.76 -4.00
C GLY A 30 3.40 -14.17 -3.54
N LEU A 31 2.80 -13.41 -2.62
CA LEU A 31 1.49 -13.72 -2.04
C LEU A 31 0.34 -13.56 -3.04
N PHE A 32 0.36 -12.50 -3.84
CA PHE A 32 -0.69 -12.28 -4.84
C PHE A 32 -0.43 -13.05 -6.14
N GLY A 33 0.81 -13.47 -6.40
CA GLY A 33 1.17 -14.15 -7.64
C GLY A 33 0.98 -13.27 -8.88
N GLU A 34 0.97 -11.95 -8.72
CA GLU A 34 0.69 -10.98 -9.77
C GLU A 34 1.94 -10.13 -10.03
N PRO A 35 2.78 -10.51 -11.00
CA PRO A 35 4.05 -9.83 -11.27
C PRO A 35 3.87 -8.42 -11.88
N ALA A 36 2.69 -8.10 -12.43
CA ALA A 36 2.41 -6.75 -12.92
C ALA A 36 2.04 -5.78 -11.78
N LEU A 37 1.80 -6.26 -10.56
CA LEU A 37 1.64 -5.39 -9.39
C LEU A 37 2.99 -4.80 -9.00
N GLU A 38 3.15 -3.50 -9.23
CA GLU A 38 4.41 -2.83 -8.94
C GLU A 38 4.52 -2.49 -7.45
N LEU A 39 5.66 -2.86 -6.88
CA LEU A 39 6.01 -2.54 -5.50
C LEU A 39 7.11 -1.47 -5.47
N THR A 40 7.15 -0.71 -4.38
CA THR A 40 8.27 0.19 -4.12
C THR A 40 9.48 -0.62 -3.64
N ARG A 41 10.65 0.04 -3.53
CA ARG A 41 11.84 -0.58 -2.92
C ARG A 41 11.65 -1.05 -1.46
N TRP A 42 10.57 -0.61 -0.82
CA TRP A 42 10.21 -0.94 0.56
C TRP A 42 9.16 -2.05 0.64
N GLY A 43 8.78 -2.66 -0.48
CA GLY A 43 7.76 -3.73 -0.53
C GLY A 43 6.31 -3.23 -0.46
N THR A 44 6.07 -1.94 -0.27
CA THR A 44 4.72 -1.35 -0.30
C THR A 44 4.19 -1.27 -1.73
N ILE A 45 2.86 -1.23 -1.89
CA ILE A 45 2.22 -1.11 -3.20
C ILE A 45 2.49 0.28 -3.78
N ARG A 46 2.97 0.32 -5.03
CA ARG A 46 3.13 1.57 -5.78
C ARG A 46 1.77 2.04 -6.30
N ILE A 47 1.47 3.32 -6.10
CA ILE A 47 0.23 3.95 -6.57
C ILE A 47 0.50 5.30 -7.25
N ASP A 48 -0.49 5.77 -8.03
CA ASP A 48 -0.66 7.19 -8.32
C ASP A 48 -1.35 7.88 -7.13
N TRP A 49 -0.71 8.89 -6.55
CA TRP A 49 -1.22 9.60 -5.37
C TRP A 49 -2.45 10.48 -5.60
N ARG A 50 -2.80 10.81 -6.85
CA ARG A 50 -4.04 11.55 -7.17
C ARG A 50 -5.24 10.62 -7.30
N THR A 51 -5.05 9.41 -7.80
CA THR A 51 -6.15 8.48 -8.12
C THR A 51 -6.19 7.26 -7.20
N MET A 52 -5.14 7.03 -6.42
CA MET A 52 -4.93 5.82 -5.62
C MET A 52 -4.86 4.53 -6.45
N ALA A 53 -4.74 4.64 -7.78
CA ALA A 53 -4.66 3.50 -8.68
C ALA A 53 -3.29 2.84 -8.60
N THR A 54 -3.29 1.51 -8.65
CA THR A 54 -2.07 0.71 -8.77
C THR A 54 -1.64 0.59 -10.25
N SER A 55 -0.60 -0.20 -10.52
CA SER A 55 -0.22 -0.58 -11.88
C SER A 55 -1.22 -1.50 -12.58
N LEU A 56 -2.13 -2.13 -11.82
CA LEU A 56 -3.16 -3.00 -12.36
C LEU A 56 -4.43 -2.21 -12.65
N GLU A 57 -5.01 -2.40 -13.83
CA GLU A 57 -6.24 -1.73 -14.23
C GLU A 57 -7.40 -2.08 -13.28
N GLY A 58 -8.08 -1.05 -12.77
CA GLY A 58 -9.23 -1.21 -11.88
C GLY A 58 -8.87 -1.63 -10.45
N VAL A 59 -7.59 -1.74 -10.10
CA VAL A 59 -7.13 -2.06 -8.73
C VAL A 59 -6.55 -0.80 -8.08
N PHE A 60 -7.00 -0.54 -6.86
CA PHE A 60 -6.65 0.63 -6.07
C PHE A 60 -6.12 0.20 -4.70
N ALA A 61 -5.26 1.02 -4.09
CA ALA A 61 -4.70 0.74 -2.77
C ALA A 61 -4.55 2.02 -1.95
N GLY A 62 -4.57 1.92 -0.62
CA GLY A 62 -4.44 3.04 0.29
C GLY A 62 -4.12 2.61 1.71
N GLY A 63 -3.74 3.56 2.58
CA GLY A 63 -3.36 3.29 3.96
C GLY A 63 -1.95 2.73 4.09
N ASP A 64 -1.71 1.99 5.17
CA ASP A 64 -0.36 1.56 5.57
C ASP A 64 0.32 0.66 4.54
N ILE A 65 -0.44 -0.08 3.72
CA ILE A 65 0.14 -0.93 2.66
C ILE A 65 0.80 -0.12 1.53
N VAL A 66 0.48 1.17 1.43
CA VAL A 66 1.10 2.12 0.50
C VAL A 66 2.14 2.98 1.23
N ARG A 67 1.79 3.47 2.42
CA ARG A 67 2.56 4.47 3.17
C ARG A 67 3.67 3.88 4.06
N GLY A 68 3.55 2.62 4.48
CA GLY A 68 4.17 2.13 5.70
C GLY A 68 3.39 2.57 6.95
N ALA A 69 3.89 2.22 8.14
CA ALA A 69 3.23 2.53 9.41
C ALA A 69 2.81 4.01 9.52
N SER A 70 1.50 4.26 9.64
CA SER A 70 0.93 5.61 9.60
C SER A 70 -0.16 5.84 10.66
N LEU A 71 -0.83 6.99 10.56
CA LEU A 71 -1.95 7.34 11.42
C LEU A 71 -3.27 6.92 10.76
N VAL A 72 -4.25 6.55 11.60
CA VAL A 72 -5.60 6.17 11.14
C VAL A 72 -6.25 7.24 10.26
N VAL A 73 -6.02 8.53 10.53
CA VAL A 73 -6.56 9.63 9.71
C VAL A 73 -6.08 9.58 8.25
N TRP A 74 -4.85 9.10 8.02
CA TRP A 74 -4.32 8.92 6.67
C TRP A 74 -4.96 7.73 5.97
N GLY A 75 -5.14 6.61 6.67
CA GLY A 75 -5.90 5.48 6.11
C GLY A 75 -7.34 5.85 5.74
N ILE A 76 -8.02 6.65 6.57
CA ILE A 76 -9.36 7.16 6.28
C ILE A 76 -9.36 8.06 5.05
N ARG A 77 -8.39 8.97 4.94
CA ARG A 77 -8.27 9.87 3.79
C ARG A 77 -8.02 9.08 2.51
N ASP A 78 -7.03 8.21 2.50
CA ASP A 78 -6.68 7.37 1.36
C ASP A 78 -7.86 6.52 0.90
N GLY A 79 -8.63 5.96 1.85
CA GLY A 79 -9.84 5.21 1.53
C GLY A 79 -10.93 6.06 0.86
N ARG A 80 -11.10 7.32 1.26
CA ARG A 80 -12.04 8.25 0.60
C ARG A 80 -11.59 8.63 -0.80
N ASP A 81 -10.30 8.93 -0.96
CA ASP A 81 -9.71 9.29 -2.25
C ASP A 81 -9.76 8.10 -3.23
N ALA A 82 -9.51 6.88 -2.75
CA ALA A 82 -9.67 5.65 -3.53
C ALA A 82 -11.13 5.37 -3.90
N ALA A 83 -12.07 5.55 -2.96
CA ALA A 83 -13.49 5.34 -3.24
C ALA A 83 -14.03 6.29 -4.34
N ALA A 84 -13.62 7.56 -4.32
CA ALA A 84 -13.97 8.51 -5.38
C ALA A 84 -13.41 8.07 -6.74
N SER A 85 -12.15 7.67 -6.79
CA SER A 85 -11.50 7.22 -8.04
C SER A 85 -12.07 5.90 -8.57
N ILE A 86 -12.44 4.96 -7.69
CA ILE A 86 -13.15 3.73 -8.05
C ILE A 86 -14.51 4.06 -8.68
N HIS A 87 -15.25 5.00 -8.07
CA HIS A 87 -16.54 5.43 -8.60
C HIS A 87 -16.40 6.00 -10.02
N ASP A 88 -15.46 6.92 -10.22
CA ASP A 88 -15.20 7.54 -11.52
C ASP A 88 -14.76 6.50 -12.57
N HIS A 89 -13.90 5.55 -12.18
CA HIS A 89 -13.46 4.45 -13.04
C HIS A 89 -14.63 3.57 -13.49
N LEU A 90 -15.50 3.15 -12.57
CA LEU A 90 -16.67 2.33 -12.88
C LEU A 90 -17.68 3.08 -13.75
N ALA A 91 -17.96 4.35 -13.44
CA ALA A 91 -18.86 5.19 -14.24
C ALA A 91 -18.36 5.35 -15.69
N ALA A 92 -17.06 5.59 -15.87
CA ALA A 92 -16.44 5.69 -17.18
C ALA A 92 -16.54 4.38 -17.97
N ARG A 93 -16.31 3.23 -17.31
CA ARG A 93 -16.45 1.89 -17.91
C ARG A 93 -17.87 1.60 -18.35
N THR A 94 -18.87 1.82 -17.49
CA THR A 94 -20.28 1.63 -17.84
C THR A 94 -20.69 2.50 -19.03
N ALA A 95 -20.25 3.76 -19.06
CA ALA A 95 -20.53 4.64 -20.19
C ALA A 95 -19.87 4.17 -21.49
N ALA A 96 -18.68 3.58 -21.43
CA ALA A 96 -18.00 3.01 -22.60
C ALA A 96 -18.71 1.75 -23.12
N GLU A 97 -19.11 0.84 -22.23
CA GLU A 97 -19.87 -0.37 -22.56
C GLU A 97 -21.22 -0.03 -23.21
N GLY A 98 -21.94 0.95 -22.64
CA GLY A 98 -23.21 1.43 -23.19
C GLY A 98 -23.07 2.06 -24.58
N ARG A 99 -21.96 2.78 -24.84
CA ARG A 99 -21.66 3.30 -26.19
C ARG A 99 -21.39 2.18 -27.17
N LEU A 100 -20.58 1.18 -26.80
CA LEU A 100 -20.24 0.05 -27.67
C LEU A 100 -21.50 -0.71 -28.11
N ALA A 101 -22.43 -0.95 -27.19
CA ALA A 101 -23.70 -1.62 -27.45
C ALA A 101 -24.65 -0.85 -28.39
N LEU A 102 -24.50 0.48 -28.51
CA LEU A 102 -25.29 1.30 -29.43
C LEU A 102 -24.72 1.34 -30.85
N VAL A 103 -23.46 0.91 -31.05
CA VAL A 103 -22.78 0.90 -32.36
C VAL A 103 -22.57 -0.51 -32.93
N SER A 104 -22.95 -1.56 -32.19
CA SER A 104 -22.99 -2.96 -32.61
C SER A 104 -24.38 -3.36 -33.10
#